data_AF-A0A522PQD0-F1
#
_entry.id   AF-A0A522PQD0-F1
#
_cell.length_a   1.000
_cell.length_b   1.000
_cell.length_c   1.000
_cell.angle_alpha   90.00
_cell.angle_beta   90.00
_cell.angle_gamma   90.00
#
_symmetry.space_group_name_H-M   'P 1'
#
loop_
_entity.id
_entity.type
_entity.pdbx_description
1 polymer ?
#
loop_
_entity_poly.entity_id
_entity_poly.type
_entity_poly.pdbx_seq_one_letter_code
_entity_poly.pdbx_strand_id
1 'polypeptide(L)'
;MIAAPSPWGAIEVRGAREHNLREISLDIPKRRLTVFTGVSGSGKSSLVFGTIAAESQRLINETYSAFVQGFMPTLARPDVDSLDGLTTAIVLEQERMGANVRSTVGTATDANAFLRVVFSRVGRPHIGGPQAFAFNIPSARGGGAITIDRGAGTTESRTFSIAGGMCPRCEGIGSVSDIDLAQLYDETKSLVEGAIRVPGYTADGWSTRMFSESGFVDPHKPIRDFTEQELHDFLYKEPTKVRFNGINLTYEG
;
A
#
# COMPACT_ATOMS: atom_id res chain seq x y z
N MET A 1 43.84 26.18 -2.85
CA MET A 1 44.56 24.89 -2.98
C MET A 1 43.90 24.11 -4.10
N ILE A 2 44.53 24.02 -5.27
CA ILE A 2 44.05 23.15 -6.36
C ILE A 2 44.51 21.75 -5.99
N ALA A 3 43.56 20.85 -5.72
CA ALA A 3 43.87 19.50 -5.30
C ALA A 3 44.63 18.75 -6.42
N ALA A 4 45.64 17.96 -6.07
CA ALA A 4 46.41 17.19 -7.05
C ALA A 4 45.48 16.30 -7.91
N PRO A 5 45.76 16.12 -9.21
CA PRO A 5 44.92 15.34 -10.12
C PRO A 5 44.67 13.93 -9.58
N SER A 6 43.41 13.47 -9.64
CA SER A 6 43.04 12.15 -9.16
C SER A 6 43.53 11.09 -10.17
N PRO A 7 44.21 10.01 -9.73
CA PRO A 7 44.60 8.92 -10.63
C PRO A 7 43.38 8.16 -11.18
N TRP A 8 42.19 8.42 -10.63
CA TRP A 8 40.92 7.83 -11.05
C TRP A 8 40.18 8.68 -12.08
N GLY A 9 40.76 9.80 -12.54
CA GLY A 9 40.11 10.77 -13.42
C GLY A 9 39.08 11.66 -12.72
N ALA A 10 38.29 12.36 -13.52
CA ALA A 10 37.23 13.26 -13.06
C ALA A 10 35.90 12.96 -13.77
N ILE A 11 34.80 13.49 -13.23
CA ILE A 11 33.58 13.74 -13.98
C ILE A 11 33.74 15.13 -14.58
N GLU A 12 33.77 15.22 -15.90
CA GLU A 12 34.01 16.45 -16.62
C GLU A 12 32.67 17.01 -17.10
N VAL A 13 32.29 18.17 -16.56
CA VAL A 13 31.08 18.88 -16.96
C VAL A 13 31.49 20.03 -17.87
N ARG A 14 30.88 20.12 -19.06
CA ARG A 14 31.14 21.19 -20.03
C ARG A 14 29.84 21.88 -20.43
N GLY A 15 29.77 23.18 -20.21
CA GLY A 15 28.66 24.04 -20.66
C GLY A 15 27.29 23.70 -20.05
N ALA A 16 27.21 23.38 -18.76
CA ALA A 16 25.94 23.09 -18.11
C ALA A 16 25.05 24.34 -18.00
N ARG A 17 23.80 24.23 -18.48
CA ARG A 17 22.79 25.30 -18.57
C ARG A 17 21.44 24.92 -17.97
N GLU A 18 21.35 23.74 -17.33
CA GLU A 18 20.11 23.28 -16.69
C GLU A 18 19.53 24.34 -15.72
N HIS A 19 18.26 24.67 -15.91
CA HIS A 19 17.53 25.73 -15.20
C HIS A 19 18.22 27.11 -15.24
N ASN A 20 18.91 27.47 -14.16
CA ASN A 20 19.51 28.80 -13.95
C ASN A 20 21.04 28.77 -14.00
N LEU A 21 21.63 27.65 -14.43
CA LEU A 21 23.07 27.54 -14.66
C LEU A 21 23.49 28.44 -15.84
N ARG A 22 24.65 29.07 -15.71
CA ARG A 22 25.19 30.01 -16.70
C ARG A 22 26.42 29.41 -17.39
N GLU A 23 26.20 28.39 -18.21
CA GLU A 23 27.26 27.70 -18.98
C GLU A 23 28.42 27.22 -18.10
N ILE A 24 28.10 26.49 -17.05
CA ILE A 24 29.06 26.08 -16.04
C ILE A 24 29.90 24.90 -16.55
N SER A 25 31.22 25.04 -16.50
CA SER A 25 32.18 23.96 -16.78
C SER A 25 33.08 23.71 -15.57
N LEU A 26 33.19 22.46 -15.14
CA LEU A 26 34.05 22.06 -14.02
C LEU A 26 34.45 20.59 -14.09
N ASP A 27 35.46 20.22 -13.31
CA ASP A 27 35.90 18.84 -13.12
C ASP A 27 35.69 18.40 -11.67
N ILE A 28 34.97 17.29 -11.48
CA ILE A 28 34.72 16.71 -10.17
C ILE A 28 35.66 15.50 -10.00
N PRO A 29 36.65 15.55 -9.11
CA PRO A 29 37.61 14.45 -8.96
C PRO A 29 36.91 13.21 -8.40
N LYS A 30 37.14 12.05 -9.04
CA LYS A 30 36.61 10.78 -8.56
C LYS A 30 37.32 10.31 -7.29
N ARG A 31 36.58 9.55 -6.47
CA ARG A 31 37.02 8.97 -5.18
C ARG A 31 37.52 10.01 -4.19
N ARG A 32 36.89 11.19 -4.19
CA ARG A 32 37.07 12.24 -3.20
C ARG A 32 35.73 12.74 -2.73
N LEU A 33 35.70 13.26 -1.50
CA LEU A 33 34.53 13.98 -1.00
C LEU A 33 34.53 15.38 -1.62
N THR A 34 33.61 15.62 -2.56
CA THR A 34 33.38 16.94 -3.14
C THR A 34 32.16 17.56 -2.49
N VAL A 35 32.31 18.77 -1.95
CA VAL A 35 31.21 19.51 -1.32
C VAL A 35 30.86 20.71 -2.19
N PHE A 36 29.61 20.78 -2.63
CA PHE A 36 29.07 21.94 -3.35
C PHE A 36 28.46 22.93 -2.35
N THR A 37 29.08 24.09 -2.19
CA THR A 37 28.62 25.14 -1.26
C THR A 37 28.13 26.38 -2.02
N GLY A 38 27.23 27.15 -1.40
CA GLY A 38 26.70 28.37 -1.99
C GLY A 38 25.30 28.72 -1.46
N VAL A 39 24.88 29.97 -1.65
CA VAL A 39 23.57 30.49 -1.20
C VAL A 39 22.39 29.76 -1.83
N SER A 40 21.20 29.87 -1.23
CA SER A 40 19.97 29.30 -1.84
C SER A 40 19.74 29.88 -3.24
N GLY A 41 19.28 29.04 -4.17
CA GLY A 41 19.07 29.44 -5.57
C GLY A 41 20.34 29.57 -6.43
N SER A 42 21.54 29.34 -5.89
CA SER A 42 22.80 29.48 -6.65
C SER A 42 23.04 28.43 -7.75
N GLY A 43 22.11 27.51 -7.99
CA GLY A 43 22.22 26.47 -9.03
C GLY A 43 22.91 25.16 -8.58
N LYS A 44 23.24 24.97 -7.30
CA LYS A 44 23.88 23.73 -6.80
C LYS A 44 23.05 22.48 -7.12
N SER A 45 21.75 22.52 -6.81
CA SER A 45 20.84 21.41 -7.05
C SER A 45 20.62 21.18 -8.54
N SER A 46 20.54 22.25 -9.34
CA SER A 46 20.48 22.18 -10.80
C SER A 46 21.69 21.43 -11.36
N LEU A 47 22.89 21.76 -10.89
CA LEU A 47 24.13 21.09 -11.33
C LEU A 47 24.22 19.63 -10.87
N VAL A 48 24.01 19.36 -9.58
CA VAL A 48 24.23 18.02 -9.01
C VAL A 48 23.10 17.05 -9.37
N PHE A 49 21.85 17.45 -9.13
CA PHE A 49 20.69 16.58 -9.35
C PHE A 49 20.14 16.73 -10.77
N GLY A 50 19.91 17.97 -11.20
CA GLY A 50 19.31 18.27 -12.50
C GLY A 50 20.20 17.96 -13.70
N THR A 51 21.53 18.03 -13.55
CA THR A 51 22.49 17.77 -14.65
C THR A 51 23.22 16.44 -14.47
N ILE A 52 24.06 16.31 -13.43
CA ILE A 52 24.96 15.15 -13.28
C ILE A 52 24.19 13.86 -12.96
N ALA A 53 23.32 13.89 -11.94
CA ALA A 53 22.57 12.70 -11.54
C ALA A 53 21.52 12.32 -12.58
N ALA A 54 20.80 13.30 -13.15
CA ALA A 54 19.82 13.08 -14.21
C ALA A 54 20.46 12.37 -15.42
N GLU A 55 21.62 12.84 -15.90
CA GLU A 55 22.29 12.19 -17.03
C GLU A 55 22.79 10.79 -16.67
N SER A 56 23.36 10.60 -15.46
CA SER A 56 23.77 9.27 -15.02
C SER A 56 22.60 8.29 -14.97
N GLN A 57 21.44 8.69 -14.46
CA GLN A 57 20.26 7.84 -14.38
C GLN A 57 19.68 7.57 -15.77
N ARG A 58 19.64 8.57 -16.66
CA ARG A 58 19.20 8.42 -18.06
C ARG A 58 20.03 7.34 -18.78
N LEU A 59 21.36 7.41 -18.67
CA LEU A 59 22.28 6.44 -19.27
C LEU A 59 22.08 5.02 -18.72
N ILE A 60 21.80 4.88 -17.42
CA ILE A 60 21.48 3.56 -16.83
C ILE A 60 20.15 3.05 -17.38
N ASN A 61 19.13 3.90 -17.49
CA ASN A 61 17.82 3.51 -18.01
C ASN A 61 17.92 2.96 -19.44
N GLU A 62 18.83 3.51 -20.26
CA GLU A 62 19.10 3.03 -21.62
C GLU A 62 19.72 1.63 -21.68
N THR A 63 20.32 1.13 -20.59
CA THR A 63 20.88 -0.23 -20.53
C THR A 63 19.84 -1.33 -20.29
N TYR A 64 18.62 -0.97 -19.84
CA TYR A 64 17.55 -1.93 -19.65
C TYR A 64 16.84 -2.28 -20.96
N SER A 65 16.17 -3.44 -20.98
CA SER A 65 15.33 -3.83 -22.13
C SER A 65 14.19 -2.82 -22.38
N ALA A 66 13.78 -2.68 -23.64
CA ALA A 66 12.66 -1.81 -24.04
C ALA A 66 11.36 -2.11 -23.26
N PHE A 67 11.12 -3.36 -22.87
CA PHE A 67 9.99 -3.73 -22.02
C PHE A 67 10.05 -3.06 -20.65
N VAL A 68 11.21 -3.09 -19.98
CA VAL A 68 11.41 -2.48 -18.66
C VAL A 68 11.39 -0.95 -18.76
N GLN A 69 11.93 -0.39 -19.84
CA GLN A 69 11.92 1.06 -20.09
C GLN A 69 10.51 1.65 -20.10
N GLY A 70 9.48 0.90 -20.55
CA GLY A 70 8.09 1.35 -20.52
C GLY A 70 7.51 1.58 -19.13
N PHE A 71 8.16 1.06 -18.07
CA PHE A 71 7.74 1.25 -16.67
C PHE A 71 8.65 2.21 -15.90
N MET A 72 9.73 2.70 -16.50
CA MET A 72 10.69 3.59 -15.85
C MET A 72 10.35 5.07 -16.11
N PRO A 73 10.73 5.98 -15.19
CA PRO A 73 10.62 7.40 -15.45
C PRO A 73 11.45 7.80 -16.68
N THR A 74 10.81 8.48 -17.63
CA THR A 74 11.53 9.12 -18.73
C THR A 74 12.23 10.35 -18.20
N LEU A 75 13.55 10.26 -18.00
CA LEU A 75 14.37 11.39 -17.61
C LEU A 75 14.70 12.21 -18.86
N ALA A 76 14.39 13.50 -18.83
CA ALA A 76 14.80 14.42 -19.88
C ALA A 76 16.33 14.49 -19.91
N ARG A 77 16.89 14.62 -21.12
CA ARG A 77 18.32 14.90 -21.27
C ARG A 77 18.58 16.32 -20.75
N PRO A 78 19.52 16.51 -19.80
CA PRO A 78 19.82 17.83 -19.27
C PRO A 78 20.50 18.72 -20.31
N ASP A 79 20.35 20.04 -20.16
CA ASP A 79 21.02 21.02 -21.02
C ASP A 79 22.50 21.17 -20.61
N VAL A 80 23.37 20.45 -21.33
CA VAL A 80 24.83 20.42 -21.12
C VAL A 80 25.51 19.99 -22.42
N ASP A 81 26.68 20.57 -22.73
CA ASP A 81 27.39 20.28 -23.97
C ASP A 81 28.04 18.89 -23.95
N SER A 82 28.76 18.58 -22.87
CA SER A 82 29.29 17.23 -22.62
C SER A 82 29.37 16.90 -21.13
N LEU A 83 29.21 15.61 -20.84
CA LEU A 83 29.37 15.01 -19.53
C LEU A 83 30.20 13.73 -19.66
N ASP A 84 31.49 13.85 -19.39
CA ASP A 84 32.43 12.74 -19.56
C ASP A 84 32.84 12.14 -18.21
N GLY A 85 33.18 10.86 -18.22
CA GLY A 85 33.61 10.15 -17.02
C GLY A 85 32.49 9.94 -16.00
N LEU A 86 31.20 10.00 -16.36
CA LEU A 86 30.11 9.64 -15.45
C LEU A 86 30.23 8.18 -14.97
N THR A 87 29.81 7.96 -13.73
CA THR A 87 29.62 6.64 -13.13
C THR A 87 28.21 6.57 -12.58
N THR A 88 27.68 5.37 -12.34
CA THR A 88 26.35 5.18 -11.73
C THR A 88 26.18 6.05 -10.49
N ALA A 89 25.28 7.02 -10.58
CA ALA A 89 24.91 7.89 -9.47
C ALA A 89 23.84 7.22 -8.60
N ILE A 90 24.15 7.08 -7.31
CA ILE A 90 23.16 6.76 -6.27
C ILE A 90 22.81 8.08 -5.59
N VAL A 91 21.58 8.52 -5.77
CA VAL A 91 21.09 9.79 -5.23
C VAL A 91 20.40 9.52 -3.90
N LEU A 92 20.84 10.22 -2.86
CA LEU A 92 20.24 10.17 -1.54
C LEU A 92 19.54 11.50 -1.28
N GLU A 93 18.21 11.47 -1.25
CA GLU A 93 17.37 12.64 -0.97
C GLU A 93 16.62 12.47 0.35
N GLN A 94 16.11 13.57 0.88
CA GLN A 94 15.28 13.57 2.09
C GLN A 94 13.81 13.21 1.79
N GLU A 95 13.51 12.72 0.58
CA GLU A 95 12.15 12.31 0.26
C GLU A 95 11.74 11.16 1.21
N ARG A 96 10.61 11.33 1.89
CA ARG A 96 10.14 10.30 2.81
C ARG A 96 9.83 9.07 1.96
N MET A 97 10.43 7.91 2.32
CA MET A 97 9.97 6.63 1.79
C MET A 97 8.44 6.60 1.88
N GLY A 98 7.78 6.30 0.76
CA GLY A 98 6.34 6.51 0.58
C GLY A 98 5.55 6.15 1.85
N ALA A 99 4.67 7.06 2.27
CA ALA A 99 4.00 7.10 3.57
C ALA A 99 2.97 5.98 3.80
N ASN A 100 3.26 4.77 3.32
CA ASN A 100 2.53 3.59 3.67
C ASN A 100 3.12 3.01 4.96
N VAL A 101 2.29 2.78 5.97
CA VAL A 101 2.68 2.17 7.24
C VAL A 101 3.34 0.80 7.05
N ARG A 102 3.08 0.14 5.91
CA ARG A 102 3.70 -1.12 5.51
C ARG A 102 5.14 -0.97 4.99
N SER A 103 5.59 0.26 4.68
CA SER A 103 6.96 0.59 4.29
C SER A 103 7.82 0.85 5.53
N THR A 104 8.40 -0.21 6.09
CA THR A 104 9.23 -0.16 7.29
C THR A 104 10.72 -0.23 6.93
N VAL A 105 11.59 0.04 7.91
CA VAL A 105 13.04 -0.20 7.76
C VAL A 105 13.33 -1.65 7.37
N GLY A 106 12.56 -2.60 7.91
CA GLY A 106 12.71 -4.01 7.59
C GLY A 106 12.35 -4.36 6.15
N THR A 107 11.41 -3.64 5.54
CA THR A 107 11.09 -3.83 4.11
C THR A 107 12.07 -3.10 3.20
N ALA A 108 12.55 -1.91 3.60
CA ALA A 108 13.50 -1.12 2.79
C ALA A 108 14.91 -1.74 2.74
N THR A 109 15.29 -2.52 3.75
CA THR A 109 16.60 -3.18 3.86
C THR A 109 16.57 -4.65 3.50
N ASP A 110 15.41 -5.19 3.07
CA ASP A 110 15.14 -6.61 2.91
C ASP A 110 15.36 -7.49 4.17
N ALA A 111 15.69 -6.90 5.32
CA ALA A 111 15.87 -7.63 6.57
C ALA A 111 14.62 -8.47 6.91
N ASN A 112 13.42 -7.92 6.68
CA ASN A 112 12.17 -8.65 6.89
C ASN A 112 12.05 -9.87 5.95
N ALA A 113 12.52 -9.79 4.70
CA ALA A 113 12.48 -10.93 3.79
C ALA A 113 13.33 -12.10 4.32
N PHE A 114 14.54 -11.81 4.81
CA PHE A 114 15.42 -12.82 5.41
C PHE A 114 14.84 -13.37 6.72
N LEU A 115 14.30 -12.51 7.58
CA LEU A 115 13.67 -12.94 8.82
C LEU A 115 12.50 -13.90 8.56
N ARG A 116 11.65 -13.64 7.55
CA ARG A 116 10.56 -14.56 7.17
C ARG A 116 11.07 -15.93 6.76
N VAL A 117 12.20 -16.02 6.06
CA VAL A 117 12.84 -17.30 5.72
C VAL A 117 13.30 -18.02 7.00
N VAL A 118 13.96 -17.31 7.90
CA VAL A 118 14.42 -17.87 9.18
C VAL A 118 13.24 -18.39 9.99
N PHE A 119 12.23 -17.55 10.26
CA PHE A 119 11.06 -17.92 11.05
C PHE A 119 10.23 -19.04 10.42
N SER A 120 10.15 -19.12 9.08
CA SER A 120 9.49 -20.26 8.43
C SER A 120 10.16 -21.61 8.73
N ARG A 121 11.47 -21.61 9.00
CA ARG A 121 12.23 -22.84 9.28
C ARG A 121 12.32 -23.17 10.76
N VAL A 122 12.48 -22.16 11.61
CA VAL A 122 12.77 -22.37 13.05
C VAL A 122 11.61 -22.00 13.97
N GLY A 123 10.57 -21.33 13.46
CA GLY A 123 9.43 -20.88 14.23
C GLY A 123 8.65 -22.03 14.85
N ARG A 124 8.31 -21.89 16.13
CA ARG A 124 7.43 -22.80 16.87
C ARG A 124 6.29 -21.99 17.50
N PRO A 125 5.01 -22.29 17.19
CA PRO A 125 4.56 -23.33 16.25
C PRO A 125 4.94 -23.01 14.79
N HIS A 126 5.04 -24.05 13.95
CA HIS A 126 5.25 -23.86 12.51
C HIS A 126 3.92 -23.51 11.84
N ILE A 127 3.86 -22.34 11.21
CA ILE A 127 2.63 -21.79 10.60
C ILE A 127 2.67 -21.76 9.06
N GLY A 128 3.72 -22.32 8.45
CA GLY A 128 3.88 -22.43 6.99
C GLY A 128 5.14 -21.77 6.46
N GLY A 129 5.14 -21.48 5.15
CA GLY A 129 6.27 -20.88 4.44
C GLY A 129 6.48 -19.39 4.77
N PRO A 130 7.49 -18.74 4.17
CA PRO A 130 7.83 -17.34 4.44
C PRO A 130 6.66 -16.36 4.28
N GLN A 131 5.68 -16.65 3.41
CA GLN A 131 4.48 -15.83 3.24
C GLN A 131 3.60 -15.76 4.49
N ALA A 132 3.57 -16.81 5.31
CA ALA A 132 2.81 -16.84 6.56
C ALA A 132 3.35 -15.85 7.61
N PHE A 133 4.59 -15.36 7.42
CA PHE A 133 5.24 -14.37 8.29
C PHE A 133 5.24 -12.96 7.68
N ALA A 134 4.53 -12.76 6.57
CA ALA A 134 4.47 -11.49 5.87
C ALA A 134 3.26 -10.67 6.31
N PHE A 135 3.50 -9.60 7.07
CA PHE A 135 2.42 -8.71 7.52
C PHE A 135 1.67 -8.01 6.37
N ASN A 136 2.24 -7.99 5.16
CA ASN A 136 1.69 -7.34 3.98
C ASN A 136 1.15 -8.33 2.93
N ILE A 137 1.03 -9.62 3.24
CA ILE A 137 0.45 -10.63 2.33
C ILE A 137 -0.83 -11.21 2.96
N PRO A 138 -2.01 -11.03 2.35
CA PRO A 138 -3.25 -11.62 2.84
C PRO A 138 -3.24 -13.14 2.69
N SER A 139 -3.91 -13.82 3.63
CA SER A 139 -4.25 -15.22 3.44
C SER A 139 -5.26 -15.37 2.31
N ALA A 140 -5.10 -16.40 1.48
CA ALA A 140 -6.00 -16.69 0.38
C ALA A 140 -6.58 -18.10 0.50
N ARG A 141 -7.82 -18.29 0.07
CA ARG A 141 -8.46 -19.60 -0.06
C ARG A 141 -9.04 -19.71 -1.45
N GLY A 142 -8.85 -20.87 -2.08
CA GLY A 142 -9.39 -21.16 -3.40
C GLY A 142 -9.88 -22.60 -3.44
N GLY A 143 -10.91 -22.85 -4.24
CA GLY A 143 -11.42 -24.20 -4.46
C GLY A 143 -11.83 -24.35 -5.91
N GLY A 144 -11.63 -25.55 -6.46
CA GLY A 144 -12.00 -25.88 -7.82
C GLY A 144 -12.35 -27.35 -7.94
N ALA A 145 -13.21 -27.66 -8.90
CA ALA A 145 -13.55 -29.03 -9.25
C ALA A 145 -12.54 -29.54 -10.30
N ILE A 146 -11.91 -30.67 -10.03
CA ILE A 146 -11.12 -31.39 -11.02
C ILE A 146 -11.96 -32.57 -11.49
N THR A 147 -12.35 -32.55 -12.77
CA THR A 147 -12.99 -33.68 -13.42
C THR A 147 -11.91 -34.54 -14.07
N ILE A 148 -11.81 -35.80 -13.66
CA ILE A 148 -10.86 -36.74 -14.25
C ILE A 148 -11.60 -37.56 -15.32
N ASP A 149 -11.31 -37.30 -16.59
CA ASP A 149 -11.84 -38.06 -17.72
C ASP A 149 -11.16 -39.44 -17.82
N ARG A 150 -11.58 -40.39 -16.97
CA ARG A 150 -11.36 -41.83 -17.17
C ARG A 150 -12.63 -42.60 -16.77
N GLY A 151 -13.49 -42.91 -17.73
CA GLY A 151 -14.69 -43.74 -17.52
C GLY A 151 -15.84 -42.98 -16.87
N ALA A 152 -16.51 -43.57 -15.86
CA ALA A 152 -17.53 -42.87 -15.07
C ALA A 152 -16.86 -41.72 -14.28
N GLY A 153 -16.71 -40.57 -14.93
CA GLY A 153 -15.96 -39.44 -14.41
C GLY A 153 -16.48 -39.00 -13.04
N THR A 154 -15.62 -39.10 -12.04
CA THR A 154 -15.87 -38.54 -10.71
C THR A 154 -15.27 -37.13 -10.66
N THR A 155 -16.13 -36.14 -10.46
CA THR A 155 -15.73 -34.77 -10.18
C THR A 155 -15.38 -34.65 -8.70
N GLU A 156 -14.11 -34.39 -8.38
CA GLU A 156 -13.69 -34.11 -7.00
C GLU A 156 -13.45 -32.60 -6.82
N SER A 157 -14.09 -32.02 -5.80
CA SER A 157 -13.79 -30.67 -5.35
C SER A 157 -12.54 -30.70 -4.48
N ARG A 158 -11.54 -29.89 -4.82
CA ARG A 158 -10.37 -29.66 -3.95
C ARG A 158 -10.31 -28.20 -3.55
N THR A 159 -10.13 -27.99 -2.25
CA THR A 159 -9.91 -26.69 -1.65
C THR A 159 -8.47 -26.58 -1.21
N PHE A 160 -7.85 -25.42 -1.45
CA PHE A 160 -6.53 -25.08 -0.93
C PHE A 160 -6.59 -23.76 -0.18
N SER A 161 -5.74 -23.65 0.83
CA SER A 161 -5.55 -22.42 1.61
C SER A 161 -4.06 -22.07 1.61
N ILE A 162 -3.78 -20.79 1.39
CA ILE A 162 -2.45 -20.21 1.48
C ILE A 162 -2.45 -19.28 2.68
N ALA A 163 -1.63 -19.59 3.67
CA ALA A 163 -1.47 -18.76 4.85
C ALA A 163 -0.58 -17.54 4.52
N GLY A 164 -1.16 -16.35 4.60
CA GLY A 164 -0.47 -15.07 4.63
C GLY A 164 -0.42 -14.52 6.06
N GLY A 165 0.62 -13.74 6.36
CA GLY A 165 0.83 -13.16 7.70
C GLY A 165 0.08 -11.86 7.98
N MET A 166 -0.68 -11.33 7.00
CA MET A 166 -1.46 -10.11 7.18
C MET A 166 -2.68 -10.39 8.06
N CYS A 167 -2.80 -9.63 9.15
CA CYS A 167 -4.01 -9.61 9.95
C CYS A 167 -5.17 -9.08 9.10
N PRO A 168 -6.31 -9.79 8.99
CA PRO A 168 -7.43 -9.36 8.15
C PRO A 168 -8.16 -8.12 8.70
N ARG A 169 -8.03 -7.82 9.99
CA ARG A 169 -8.71 -6.68 10.63
C ARG A 169 -7.97 -5.35 10.42
N CYS A 170 -6.66 -5.33 10.73
CA CYS A 170 -5.84 -4.13 10.56
C CYS A 170 -5.08 -4.12 9.23
N GLU A 171 -5.25 -5.15 8.40
CA GLU A 171 -4.53 -5.35 7.15
C GLU A 171 -3.01 -5.16 7.28
N GLY A 172 -2.43 -5.55 8.42
CA GLY A 172 -1.01 -5.40 8.69
C GLY A 172 -0.53 -3.97 8.97
N ILE A 173 -1.44 -3.01 9.17
CA ILE A 173 -1.14 -1.62 9.58
C ILE A 173 -0.89 -1.55 11.10
N GLY A 174 -1.46 -2.48 11.87
CA GLY A 174 -1.33 -2.52 13.33
C GLY A 174 -2.36 -1.66 14.07
N SER A 175 -3.13 -0.84 13.37
CA SER A 175 -4.29 -0.09 13.87
C SER A 175 -5.48 -0.25 12.91
N VAL A 176 -6.68 -0.04 13.41
CA VAL A 176 -7.94 -0.09 12.65
C VAL A 176 -8.67 1.22 12.89
N SER A 177 -9.15 1.85 11.82
CA SER A 177 -10.16 2.90 11.92
C SER A 177 -11.52 2.21 11.90
N ASP A 178 -12.21 2.24 13.03
CA ASP A 178 -13.49 1.56 13.23
C ASP A 178 -14.57 2.59 13.56
N ILE A 179 -15.84 2.21 13.40
CA ILE A 179 -16.97 3.09 13.74
C ILE A 179 -17.28 2.95 15.23
N ASP A 180 -17.41 4.07 15.93
CA ASP A 180 -17.93 4.07 17.30
C ASP A 180 -19.43 3.77 17.28
N LEU A 181 -19.80 2.53 17.62
CA LEU A 181 -21.20 2.07 17.62
C LEU A 181 -22.11 2.91 18.54
N ALA A 182 -21.57 3.50 19.61
CA ALA A 182 -22.35 4.38 20.50
C ALA A 182 -22.79 5.68 19.83
N GLN A 183 -22.17 6.05 18.70
CA GLN A 183 -22.61 7.15 17.83
C GLN A 183 -23.64 6.70 16.80
N LEU A 184 -23.74 5.40 16.48
CA LEU A 184 -24.73 4.88 15.53
C LEU A 184 -26.10 4.72 16.16
N TYR A 185 -26.17 4.24 17.40
CA TYR A 185 -27.43 3.99 18.09
C TYR A 185 -27.39 4.27 19.60
N ASP A 186 -28.57 4.44 20.18
CA ASP A 186 -28.83 4.54 21.60
C ASP A 186 -29.23 3.16 22.14
N GLU A 187 -28.33 2.52 22.89
CA GLU A 187 -28.55 1.17 23.41
C GLU A 187 -29.73 1.07 24.40
N THR A 188 -30.15 2.19 24.99
CA THR A 188 -31.21 2.23 25.99
C THR A 188 -32.61 2.27 25.39
N LYS A 189 -32.72 2.48 24.07
CA LYS A 189 -33.98 2.58 23.34
C LYS A 189 -34.16 1.41 22.39
N SER A 190 -35.42 1.12 22.07
CA SER A 190 -35.79 0.20 21.00
C SER A 190 -35.81 0.90 19.63
N LEU A 191 -35.88 0.13 18.54
CA LEU A 191 -35.91 0.69 17.17
C LEU A 191 -37.11 1.62 16.97
N VAL A 192 -38.28 1.24 17.49
CA VAL A 192 -39.50 2.04 17.39
C VAL A 192 -39.52 3.27 18.31
N GLU A 193 -38.62 3.34 19.29
CA GLU A 193 -38.40 4.52 20.15
C GLU A 193 -37.34 5.47 19.57
N GLY A 194 -36.79 5.16 18.40
CA GLY A 194 -35.77 5.96 17.74
C GLY A 194 -34.38 5.74 18.31
N ALA A 195 -33.96 4.48 18.42
CA ALA A 195 -32.61 4.14 18.84
C ALA A 195 -31.53 4.57 17.83
N ILE A 196 -31.81 4.61 16.53
CA ILE A 196 -30.81 4.96 15.52
C ILE A 196 -30.52 6.47 15.56
N ARG A 197 -29.25 6.84 15.77
CA ARG A 197 -28.77 8.24 15.85
C ARG A 197 -28.29 8.79 14.51
N VAL A 198 -28.18 7.93 13.48
CA VAL A 198 -27.75 8.31 12.14
C VAL A 198 -28.73 9.32 11.52
N PRO A 199 -28.26 10.47 11.00
CA PRO A 199 -29.12 11.46 10.37
C PRO A 199 -29.97 10.86 9.24
N GLY A 200 -31.27 11.13 9.26
CA GLY A 200 -32.24 10.60 8.28
C GLY A 200 -32.96 9.32 8.72
N TYR A 201 -32.55 8.68 9.81
CA TYR A 201 -33.26 7.57 10.44
C TYR A 201 -34.19 8.09 11.52
N THR A 202 -35.49 8.19 11.21
CA THR A 202 -36.52 8.46 12.22
C THR A 202 -37.19 7.16 12.64
N ALA A 203 -37.72 7.10 13.86
CA ALA A 203 -38.36 5.89 14.41
C ALA A 203 -39.49 5.34 13.52
N ASP A 204 -40.24 6.24 12.89
CA ASP A 204 -41.35 5.96 11.98
C ASP A 204 -40.92 5.94 10.50
N GLY A 205 -39.67 6.28 10.22
CA GLY A 205 -39.12 6.44 8.88
C GLY A 205 -38.93 5.12 8.16
N TRP A 206 -39.00 5.17 6.83
CA TRP A 206 -38.91 3.99 5.96
C TRP A 206 -37.64 3.17 6.22
N SER A 207 -36.49 3.84 6.41
CA SER A 207 -35.20 3.18 6.64
C SER A 207 -35.15 2.41 7.96
N THR A 208 -35.73 2.95 9.04
CA THR A 208 -35.83 2.24 10.33
C THR A 208 -36.82 1.09 10.26
N ARG A 209 -37.91 1.23 9.49
CA ARG A 209 -38.90 0.16 9.31
C ARG A 209 -38.34 -1.07 8.60
N MET A 210 -37.38 -0.87 7.70
CA MET A 210 -36.64 -1.97 7.09
C MET A 210 -35.96 -2.85 8.14
N PHE A 211 -35.46 -2.27 9.24
CA PHE A 211 -34.91 -3.02 10.37
C PHE A 211 -36.00 -3.59 11.26
N SER A 212 -36.97 -2.77 11.67
CA SER A 212 -37.97 -3.17 12.65
C SER A 212 -38.93 -4.25 12.16
N GLU A 213 -39.21 -4.31 10.85
CA GLU A 213 -40.12 -5.28 10.24
C GLU A 213 -39.35 -6.36 9.45
N SER A 214 -38.02 -6.42 9.57
CA SER A 214 -37.18 -7.42 8.88
C SER A 214 -37.47 -8.86 9.31
N GLY A 215 -37.98 -9.04 10.53
CA GLY A 215 -38.11 -10.34 11.19
C GLY A 215 -36.80 -10.90 11.76
N PHE A 216 -35.69 -10.16 11.69
CA PHE A 216 -34.39 -10.57 12.24
C PHE A 216 -34.12 -10.04 13.66
N VAL A 217 -34.84 -9.00 14.09
CA VAL A 217 -34.69 -8.36 15.41
C VAL A 217 -36.05 -8.05 16.01
N ASP A 218 -36.15 -8.05 17.34
CA ASP A 218 -37.34 -7.54 18.04
C ASP A 218 -37.30 -6.00 18.10
N PRO A 219 -38.22 -5.29 17.42
CA PRO A 219 -38.17 -3.85 17.31
C PRO A 219 -38.62 -3.09 18.56
N HIS A 220 -39.27 -3.77 19.52
CA HIS A 220 -39.76 -3.19 20.77
C HIS A 220 -38.76 -3.34 21.92
N LYS A 221 -37.74 -4.14 21.71
CA LYS A 221 -36.70 -4.44 22.68
C LYS A 221 -35.60 -3.35 22.61
N PRO A 222 -35.13 -2.82 23.76
CA PRO A 222 -33.95 -1.96 23.76
C PRO A 222 -32.74 -2.67 23.17
N ILE A 223 -31.91 -1.95 22.39
CA ILE A 223 -30.79 -2.58 21.68
C ILE A 223 -29.81 -3.26 22.65
N ARG A 224 -29.59 -2.72 23.86
CA ARG A 224 -28.74 -3.34 24.88
C ARG A 224 -29.16 -4.75 25.28
N ASP A 225 -30.45 -5.08 25.10
CA ASP A 225 -31.01 -6.36 25.48
C ASP A 225 -30.94 -7.35 24.30
N PHE A 226 -30.57 -6.91 23.09
CA PHE A 226 -30.44 -7.77 21.91
C PHE A 226 -29.50 -8.95 22.20
N THR A 227 -29.88 -10.13 21.72
CA THR A 227 -28.98 -11.27 21.69
C THR A 227 -27.79 -10.99 20.77
N GLU A 228 -26.69 -11.73 20.92
CA GLU A 228 -25.54 -11.61 20.01
C GLU A 228 -25.94 -11.77 18.54
N GLN A 229 -26.90 -12.67 18.25
CA GLN A 229 -27.42 -12.88 16.90
C GLN A 229 -28.27 -11.70 16.43
N GLU A 230 -29.15 -11.16 17.26
CA GLU A 230 -29.96 -9.97 16.91
C GLU A 230 -29.07 -8.75 16.66
N LEU A 231 -28.04 -8.54 17.49
CA LEU A 231 -27.11 -7.43 17.32
C LEU A 231 -26.23 -7.61 16.07
N HIS A 232 -25.78 -8.84 15.79
CA HIS A 232 -25.07 -9.15 14.56
C HIS A 232 -25.95 -8.94 13.33
N ASP A 233 -27.20 -9.40 13.38
CA ASP A 233 -28.14 -9.21 12.28
C ASP A 233 -28.52 -7.75 12.09
N PHE A 234 -28.50 -6.94 13.14
CA PHE A 234 -28.72 -5.50 13.07
C PHE A 234 -27.54 -4.73 12.45
N LEU A 235 -26.28 -5.14 12.70
CA LEU A 235 -25.09 -4.34 12.37
C LEU A 235 -24.21 -4.90 11.25
N TYR A 236 -24.29 -6.19 10.95
CA TYR A 236 -23.30 -6.90 10.12
C TYR A 236 -23.91 -7.96 9.20
N LYS A 237 -25.24 -8.01 9.07
CA LYS A 237 -25.88 -9.03 8.25
C LYS A 237 -25.56 -8.83 6.78
N GLU A 238 -25.10 -9.89 6.14
CA GLU A 238 -24.87 -9.89 4.70
C GLU A 238 -26.18 -9.61 3.91
N PRO A 239 -26.07 -8.99 2.72
CA PRO A 239 -27.21 -8.65 1.88
C PRO A 239 -28.20 -9.80 1.68
N THR A 240 -29.36 -9.72 2.32
CA THR A 240 -30.37 -10.79 2.35
C THR A 240 -31.68 -10.29 1.76
N LYS A 241 -32.32 -11.07 0.88
CA LYS A 241 -33.63 -10.70 0.32
C LYS A 241 -34.73 -10.86 1.37
N VAL A 242 -35.45 -9.77 1.63
CA VAL A 242 -36.61 -9.72 2.52
C VAL A 242 -37.83 -9.19 1.79
N ARG A 243 -39.02 -9.58 2.25
CA ARG A 243 -40.29 -9.11 1.70
C ARG A 243 -40.91 -8.14 2.68
N PHE A 244 -41.01 -6.88 2.28
CA PHE A 244 -41.48 -5.78 3.12
C PHE A 244 -42.61 -5.03 2.40
N ASN A 245 -43.78 -4.90 3.01
CA ASN A 245 -44.97 -4.25 2.43
C ASN A 245 -45.28 -4.66 0.97
N GLY A 246 -45.11 -5.95 0.65
CA GLY A 246 -45.37 -6.50 -0.68
C GLY A 246 -44.26 -6.30 -1.72
N ILE A 247 -43.17 -5.62 -1.36
CA ILE A 247 -42.01 -5.34 -2.21
C ILE A 247 -40.82 -6.21 -1.78
N ASN A 248 -40.04 -6.72 -2.75
CA ASN A 248 -38.79 -7.43 -2.47
C ASN A 248 -37.66 -6.42 -2.31
N LEU A 249 -37.10 -6.33 -1.11
CA LEU A 249 -35.97 -5.47 -0.78
C LEU A 249 -34.76 -6.32 -0.36
N THR A 250 -33.58 -5.71 -0.40
CA THR A 250 -32.38 -6.30 0.17
C THR A 250 -32.15 -5.65 1.53
N TYR A 251 -32.15 -6.46 2.58
CA TYR A 251 -31.75 -6.07 3.93
C TYR A 251 -30.24 -6.19 4.06
N GLU A 252 -29.61 -5.21 4.67
CA GLU A 252 -28.19 -5.20 5.03
C GLU A 252 -28.09 -4.56 6.41
N GLY A 253 -27.33 -5.19 7.31
CA GLY A 253 -27.04 -4.65 8.65
C GLY A 253 -26.00 -3.55 8.61
#